data_AF-A0A257JIX9-F1
#
_entry.id   AF-A0A257JIX9-F1
#
_cell.length_a   1.000
_cell.length_b   1.000
_cell.length_c   1.000
_cell.angle_alpha   90.00
_cell.angle_beta   90.00
_cell.angle_gamma   90.00
#
_symmetry.space_group_name_H-M   'P 1'
#
loop_
_entity.id
_entity.type
_entity.pdbx_description
1 polymer ?
#
loop_
_entity_poly.entity_id
_entity_poly.type
_entity_poly.pdbx_seq_one_letter_code
_entity_poly.pdbx_strand_id
1 'polypeptide(L)'
;PDLPEPYNNLAVLHASAGRLERAREALDVALRLDPAYRTAHENLGDVLVRLAQRAYEAAAAGGQSEPALQAKLRLVRDLAARR
;
A
#
# COMPACT_ATOMS: atom_id res chain seq x y z
N PRO A 1 -24.75 -12.72 0.00
CA PRO A 1 -23.85 -11.62 0.40
C PRO A 1 -22.43 -12.16 0.58
N ASP A 2 -21.49 -11.63 -0.19
CA ASP A 2 -20.08 -11.99 -0.05
C ASP A 2 -19.50 -11.28 1.18
N LEU A 3 -18.66 -11.99 1.93
CA LEU A 3 -17.99 -11.48 3.14
C LEU A 3 -16.72 -10.68 2.75
N PRO A 4 -16.42 -9.53 3.40
CA PRO A 4 -15.23 -8.74 3.09
C PRO A 4 -13.92 -9.33 3.65
N GLU A 5 -13.96 -10.13 4.72
CA GLU A 5 -12.79 -10.65 5.43
C GLU A 5 -11.87 -11.54 4.58
N PRO A 6 -12.37 -12.45 3.72
CA PRO A 6 -11.53 -13.24 2.82
C PRO A 6 -10.68 -12.37 1.88
N TYR A 7 -11.24 -11.26 1.38
CA TYR A 7 -10.52 -10.33 0.51
C TYR A 7 -9.45 -9.55 1.29
N ASN A 8 -9.74 -9.15 2.53
CA ASN A 8 -8.73 -8.55 3.42
C ASN A 8 -7.58 -9.54 3.69
N ASN A 9 -7.87 -10.81 3.97
CA ASN A 9 -6.84 -11.83 4.19
C ASN A 9 -6.00 -12.09 2.93
N LEU A 10 -6.65 -12.17 1.77
CA LEU A 10 -5.98 -12.28 0.47
C LEU A 10 -5.03 -11.10 0.23
N ALA A 11 -5.47 -9.88 0.58
CA ALA A 11 -4.65 -8.69 0.46
C ALA A 11 -3.39 -8.75 1.33
N VAL A 12 -3.51 -9.21 2.58
CA VAL A 12 -2.36 -9.41 3.48
C VAL A 12 -1.35 -10.41 2.87
N LEU A 13 -1.83 -11.51 2.29
CA LEU A 13 -0.98 -12.49 1.61
C LEU A 13 -0.32 -11.94 0.34
N HIS A 14 -1.03 -11.11 -0.42
CA HIS A 14 -0.44 -10.42 -1.57
C HIS A 14 0.61 -9.39 -1.14
N ALA A 15 0.34 -8.63 -0.09
CA ALA A 15 1.25 -7.62 0.45
C ALA A 15 2.52 -8.24 1.02
N SER A 16 2.43 -9.37 1.74
CA SER A 16 3.59 -10.09 2.27
C SER A 16 4.48 -10.66 1.16
N ALA A 17 3.86 -11.12 0.07
CA ALA A 17 4.56 -11.57 -1.13
C ALA A 17 5.05 -10.42 -2.05
N GLY A 18 4.94 -9.16 -1.62
CA GLY A 18 5.38 -7.99 -2.39
C GLY A 18 4.52 -7.67 -3.61
N ARG A 19 3.37 -8.35 -3.79
CA ARG A 19 2.40 -8.15 -4.87
C ARG A 19 1.42 -7.02 -4.51
N LEU A 20 1.94 -5.81 -4.34
CA LEU A 20 1.20 -4.68 -3.77
C LEU A 20 -0.05 -4.28 -4.56
N GLU A 21 -0.01 -4.29 -5.89
CA GLU A 21 -1.20 -3.96 -6.70
C GLU A 21 -2.33 -4.97 -6.50
N ARG A 22 -2.01 -6.27 -6.45
CA ARG A 22 -3.01 -7.30 -6.14
C ARG A 22 -3.56 -7.16 -4.73
N ALA A 23 -2.73 -6.71 -3.78
CA ALA A 23 -3.20 -6.43 -2.42
C ALA A 23 -4.21 -5.28 -2.41
N ARG A 24 -3.91 -4.19 -3.15
CA ARG A 24 -4.82 -3.06 -3.33
C ARG A 24 -6.15 -3.51 -3.95
N GLU A 25 -6.11 -4.26 -5.05
CA GLU A 25 -7.32 -4.78 -5.71
C GLU A 25 -8.20 -5.60 -4.76
N ALA A 26 -7.60 -6.47 -3.95
CA ALA A 26 -8.34 -7.26 -2.96
C ALA A 26 -8.97 -6.37 -1.88
N LEU A 27 -8.28 -5.33 -1.41
CA LEU A 27 -8.84 -4.37 -0.45
C LEU A 27 -9.95 -3.52 -1.05
N ASP A 28 -9.83 -3.11 -2.31
CA ASP A 28 -10.89 -2.40 -3.04
C ASP A 28 -12.15 -3.26 -3.12
N VAL A 29 -12.02 -4.58 -3.29
CA VAL A 29 -13.18 -5.51 -3.22
C VAL A 29 -13.75 -5.59 -1.80
N ALA A 30 -12.91 -5.74 -0.77
CA ALA A 30 -13.37 -5.77 0.63
C ALA A 30 -14.16 -4.50 0.99
N LEU A 31 -13.68 -3.34 0.58
CA LEU A 31 -14.31 -2.04 0.83
C LEU A 31 -15.57 -1.80 -0.02
N ARG A 32 -15.70 -2.46 -1.18
CA ARG A 32 -16.95 -2.45 -1.95
C ARG A 32 -18.04 -3.29 -1.27
N LEU A 33 -17.66 -4.37 -0.59
CA LEU A 33 -18.59 -5.23 0.15
C LEU A 33 -18.98 -4.61 1.50
N ASP A 34 -18.04 -3.98 2.18
CA ASP A 34 -18.28 -3.19 3.39
C ASP A 34 -17.43 -1.90 3.38
N PRO A 35 -18.04 -0.75 2.98
CA PRO A 35 -17.35 0.54 2.98
C PRO A 35 -16.86 1.01 4.35
N ALA A 36 -17.44 0.49 5.45
CA ALA A 36 -17.07 0.84 6.81
C ALA A 36 -16.01 -0.10 7.41
N TYR A 37 -15.47 -1.04 6.62
CA TYR A 37 -14.54 -2.04 7.13
C TYR A 37 -13.17 -1.43 7.48
N ARG A 38 -13.05 -0.98 8.73
CA ARG A 38 -11.88 -0.26 9.26
C ARG A 38 -10.55 -0.96 8.99
N THR A 39 -10.49 -2.27 9.18
CA THR A 39 -9.26 -3.04 8.96
C THR A 39 -8.82 -3.04 7.50
N ALA A 40 -9.76 -3.05 6.55
CA ALA A 40 -9.42 -2.94 5.14
C ALA A 40 -8.89 -1.53 4.78
N HIS A 41 -9.45 -0.47 5.38
CA HIS A 41 -8.89 0.89 5.23
C HIS A 41 -7.47 1.01 5.78
N GLU A 42 -7.22 0.47 6.98
CA GLU A 42 -5.88 0.44 7.59
C GLU A 42 -4.88 -0.32 6.70
N ASN A 43 -5.24 -1.53 6.24
CA ASN A 43 -4.39 -2.31 5.34
C ASN A 43 -4.18 -1.64 3.98
N LEU A 44 -5.18 -0.92 3.46
CA LEU A 44 -5.05 -0.16 2.21
C LEU A 44 -4.06 0.99 2.37
N GLY A 45 -4.11 1.71 3.50
CA GLY A 45 -3.12 2.72 3.85
C GLY A 45 -1.69 2.18 3.82
N ASP A 46 -1.45 1.03 4.47
CA ASP A 46 -0.13 0.40 4.48
C ASP A 46 0.34 -0.02 3.08
N VAL A 47 -0.57 -0.58 2.26
CA VAL A 47 -0.28 -0.95 0.87
C VAL A 47 0.07 0.29 0.04
N LEU A 48 -0.69 1.38 0.20
CA LEU A 48 -0.46 2.64 -0.53
C LEU A 48 0.87 3.30 -0.15
N VAL A 49 1.26 3.29 1.13
CA VAL A 49 2.58 3.77 1.57
C VAL A 49 3.70 2.99 0.87
N ARG A 50 3.59 1.66 0.80
CA ARG A 50 4.60 0.81 0.14
C ARG A 50 4.62 1.01 -1.39
N LEU A 51 3.48 1.25 -2.02
CA LEU A 51 3.40 1.60 -3.44
C LEU A 51 4.05 2.96 -3.71
N ALA A 52 3.77 3.96 -2.87
CA ALA A 52 4.40 5.27 -2.94
C ALA A 52 5.92 5.17 -2.79
N GLN A 53 6.41 4.31 -1.88
CA GLN A 53 7.85 4.08 -1.71
C GLN A 53 8.47 3.60 -3.02
N ARG A 54 7.90 2.56 -3.64
CA ARG A 54 8.40 2.01 -4.92
C ARG A 54 8.39 3.05 -6.03
N ALA A 55 7.34 3.87 -6.10
CA ALA A 55 7.24 4.92 -7.11
C ALA A 55 8.34 5.99 -6.92
N TYR A 56 8.58 6.43 -5.69
CA TYR A 56 9.64 7.38 -5.39
C TYR A 56 11.04 6.80 -5.61
N GLU A 57 11.26 5.53 -5.29
CA GLU A 57 12.53 4.83 -5.57
C GLU A 57 12.80 4.73 -7.07
N ALA A 58 11.78 4.39 -7.86
CA ALA A 58 11.88 4.36 -9.32
C ALA A 58 12.19 5.74 -9.90
N ALA A 59 11.53 6.80 -9.40
CA ALA A 59 11.82 8.17 -9.82
C ALA A 59 13.26 8.60 -9.46
N ALA A 60 13.76 8.19 -8.29
CA ALA A 60 15.11 8.53 -7.83
C ALA A 60 16.22 7.78 -8.58
N ALA A 61 15.92 6.60 -9.15
CA ALA A 61 16.88 5.82 -9.92
C ALA A 61 17.31 6.49 -11.24
N GLY A 62 16.53 7.45 -11.74
CA GLY A 62 16.75 8.12 -13.03
C GLY A 62 17.87 9.18 -13.07
N GLY A 63 18.57 9.46 -11.96
CA GLY A 63 19.68 10.42 -11.92
C GLY A 63 19.63 11.38 -10.74
N GLN A 64 20.02 12.65 -10.95
CA GLN A 64 19.96 13.67 -9.89
C GLN A 64 18.52 13.86 -9.43
N SER A 65 18.24 13.39 -8.21
CA SER A 65 16.94 13.51 -7.59
C SER A 65 16.83 14.85 -6.90
N GLU A 66 15.78 15.60 -7.21
CA GLU A 66 15.46 16.87 -6.53
C GLU A 66 15.40 16.69 -5.00
N PRO A 67 15.89 17.66 -4.19
CA PRO A 67 15.85 17.59 -2.72
C PRO A 67 14.45 17.29 -2.16
N ALA A 68 13.41 17.83 -2.81
CA ALA A 68 12.02 17.58 -2.46
C ALA A 68 11.60 16.11 -2.63
N LEU A 69 12.09 15.44 -3.69
CA LEU A 69 11.84 14.01 -3.91
C LEU A 69 12.50 13.17 -2.80
N GLN A 70 13.75 13.49 -2.45
CA GLN A 70 14.45 12.79 -1.37
C GLN A 70 13.76 12.95 -0.01
N ALA A 71 13.24 14.15 0.28
CA ALA A 71 12.45 14.38 1.49
C ALA A 71 11.17 13.51 1.52
N LYS A 72 10.43 13.45 0.41
CA LYS A 72 9.23 12.59 0.31
C LYS A 72 9.56 11.11 0.43
N LEU A 73 10.61 10.65 -0.24
CA LEU A 73 11.06 9.27 -0.17
C LEU A 73 11.45 8.88 1.25
N ARG A 74 12.15 9.75 1.98
CA ARG A 74 12.49 9.53 3.40
C ARG A 74 11.23 9.39 4.26
N LEU A 75 10.28 10.30 4.13
CA LEU A 75 9.02 10.26 4.89
C LEU A 75 8.25 8.96 4.64
N VAL A 76 8.16 8.53 3.39
CA VAL A 76 7.43 7.29 3.06
C VAL A 76 8.17 6.05 3.57
N ARG A 77 9.51 6.02 3.53
CA ARG A 77 10.29 4.95 4.16
C ARG A 77 10.08 4.87 5.67
N ASP A 78 10.05 6.02 6.33
CA ASP A 78 9.80 6.09 7.78
C ASP A 78 8.40 5.58 8.12
N LEU A 79 7.39 5.89 7.30
CA LEU A 79 6.04 5.35 7.46
C LEU A 79 5.98 3.84 7.19
N ALA A 80 6.63 3.36 6.12
CA ALA A 80 6.66 1.95 5.76
C ALA A 80 7.34 1.07 6.81
N ALA A 81 8.28 1.62 7.58
CA ALA A 81 9.02 0.93 8.63
C ALA A 81 8.26 0.81 9.97
N ARG A 82 7.17 1.56 10.18
CA ARG A 82 6.45 1.67 11.47
C ARG A 82 5.33 0.64 11.66
N ARG A 83 5.43 -0.53 11.04
CA ARG A 83 4.39 -1.56 11.11
C ARG A 83 4.55 -2.49 12.31
#